data_AF-A0A6V7WDP6-F1
#
_entry.id   AF-A0A6V7WDP6-F1
#
_cell.length_a   1.000
_cell.length_b   1.000
_cell.length_c   1.000
_cell.angle_alpha   90.00
_cell.angle_beta   90.00
_cell.angle_gamma   90.00
#
_symmetry.space_group_name_H-M   'P 1'
#
loop_
_entity.id
_entity.type
_entity.pdbx_description
1 polymer ?
#
loop_
_entity_poly.entity_id
_entity_poly.type
_entity_poly.pdbx_seq_one_letter_code
_entity_poly.pdbx_strand_id
1 'polypeptide(L)'
;MSLNDYTSIETKMKKIFKKLKKIKQLKGIYYSLNKLNKKTKNKLIKKHFLFKEGDRFLNEAKATNYWPVGRGIYLNLKKTFLVWVNEEDHLRLISMEKGGNVGKVFKRLILGVKMIEEKVV
;
A
#
# COMPACT_ATOMS: atom_id res chain seq x y z
N MET A 1 -11.06 7.14 -13.56
CA MET A 1 -9.84 7.87 -13.18
C MET A 1 -8.93 8.03 -14.39
N SER A 2 -8.41 9.24 -14.60
CA SER A 2 -7.34 9.55 -15.55
C SER A 2 -5.96 9.14 -15.03
N LEU A 3 -4.94 9.17 -15.89
CA LEU A 3 -3.54 8.98 -15.51
C LEU A 3 -3.08 10.00 -14.43
N ASN A 4 -3.56 11.23 -14.54
CA ASN A 4 -3.25 12.30 -13.59
C ASN A 4 -3.86 12.03 -12.22
N ASP A 5 -5.05 11.42 -12.16
CA ASP A 5 -5.67 11.05 -10.88
C ASP A 5 -4.85 9.99 -10.15
N TYR A 6 -4.41 8.93 -10.87
CA TYR A 6 -3.55 7.89 -10.32
C TYR A 6 -2.25 8.43 -9.74
N THR A 7 -1.57 9.31 -10.48
CA THR A 7 -0.30 9.91 -10.05
C THR A 7 -0.49 10.94 -8.92
N SER A 8 -1.59 11.68 -8.93
CA SER A 8 -1.96 12.63 -7.88
C SER A 8 -2.19 11.93 -6.54
N ILE A 9 -2.98 10.84 -6.53
CA ILE A 9 -3.21 10.02 -5.33
C ILE A 9 -1.89 9.46 -4.81
N GLU A 10 -1.06 8.86 -5.68
CA GLU A 10 0.23 8.31 -5.27
C GLU A 10 1.13 9.38 -4.62
N THR A 11 1.15 10.58 -5.20
CA THR A 11 1.95 11.71 -4.71
C THR A 11 1.46 12.21 -3.36
N LYS A 12 0.15 12.34 -3.16
CA LYS A 12 -0.45 12.68 -1.86
C LYS A 12 -0.06 11.62 -0.80
N MET A 13 -0.20 10.33 -1.13
CA MET A 13 0.16 9.26 -0.21
C MET A 13 1.64 9.21 0.14
N LYS A 14 2.53 9.44 -0.83
CA LYS A 14 3.98 9.57 -0.57
C LYS A 14 4.28 10.66 0.47
N LYS A 15 3.56 11.79 0.44
CA LYS A 15 3.70 12.86 1.45
C LYS A 15 3.24 12.39 2.84
N ILE A 16 2.12 11.68 2.92
CA ILE A 16 1.60 11.13 4.18
C ILE A 16 2.55 10.07 4.75
N PHE A 17 3.04 9.15 3.91
CA PHE A 17 3.99 8.12 4.34
C PHE A 17 5.30 8.68 4.89
N LYS A 18 5.78 9.83 4.40
CA LYS A 18 6.93 10.51 5.01
C LYS A 18 6.66 10.90 6.47
N LYS A 19 5.41 11.28 6.81
CA LYS A 19 5.02 11.58 8.19
C LYS A 19 4.88 10.31 9.03
N LEU A 20 4.31 9.22 8.48
CA LEU A 20 4.22 7.93 9.17
C LEU A 20 5.57 7.37 9.61
N LYS A 21 6.67 7.72 8.92
CA LYS A 21 8.03 7.35 9.32
C LYS A 21 8.45 7.84 10.71
N LYS A 22 7.78 8.87 11.26
CA LYS A 22 8.03 9.37 12.61
C LYS A 22 7.47 8.44 13.71
N ILE A 23 6.51 7.58 13.36
CA ILE A 23 5.86 6.66 14.31
C ILE A 23 6.61 5.34 14.29
N LYS A 24 7.21 4.97 15.42
CA LYS A 24 8.06 3.76 15.55
C LYS A 24 7.40 2.49 15.00
N GLN A 25 6.09 2.30 15.23
CA GLN A 25 5.36 1.10 14.79
C GLN A 25 5.00 1.09 13.29
N LEU A 26 4.86 2.27 12.68
CA LEU A 26 4.45 2.43 11.28
C LEU A 26 5.61 2.81 10.35
N LYS A 27 6.79 3.09 10.90
CA LYS A 27 7.98 3.45 10.12
C LYS A 27 8.29 2.39 9.05
N GLY A 28 8.45 2.83 7.81
CA GLY A 28 8.49 1.96 6.65
C GLY A 28 9.04 2.62 5.40
N ILE A 29 8.97 1.86 4.30
CA ILE A 29 9.45 2.25 2.98
C ILE A 29 8.28 2.13 2.00
N TYR A 30 8.16 3.11 1.11
CA TYR A 30 7.23 3.07 -0.01
C TYR A 30 7.97 2.62 -1.27
N TYR A 31 7.36 1.70 -2.01
CA TYR A 31 7.86 1.19 -3.29
C TYR A 31 6.83 1.49 -4.38
N SER A 32 7.16 2.40 -5.31
CA SER A 32 6.36 2.57 -6.53
C SER A 32 6.56 1.36 -7.44
N LEU A 33 5.46 0.83 -8.01
CA LEU A 33 5.52 -0.32 -8.91
C LEU A 33 6.38 -0.05 -10.16
N ASN A 34 6.34 1.17 -10.70
CA ASN A 34 7.12 1.56 -11.87
C ASN A 34 8.65 1.55 -11.64
N LYS A 35 9.11 1.64 -10.39
CA LYS A 35 10.53 1.69 -10.00
C LYS A 35 11.01 0.40 -9.33
N LEU A 36 10.15 -0.62 -9.27
CA LEU A 36 10.47 -1.89 -8.61
C LEU A 36 11.21 -2.84 -9.56
N ASN A 37 12.45 -3.17 -9.23
CA ASN A 37 13.21 -4.19 -9.96
C ASN A 37 12.48 -5.55 -9.91
N LYS A 38 12.52 -6.32 -11.01
CA LYS A 38 11.86 -7.65 -11.12
C LYS A 38 12.18 -8.59 -9.95
N LYS A 39 13.44 -8.63 -9.50
CA LYS A 39 13.86 -9.45 -8.34
C LYS A 39 13.16 -9.05 -7.04
N THR A 40 13.02 -7.75 -6.78
CA THR A 40 12.32 -7.23 -5.60
C THR A 40 10.81 -7.44 -5.72
N LYS A 41 10.24 -7.18 -6.90
CA LYS A 41 8.81 -7.46 -7.21
C LYS A 41 8.46 -8.92 -6.90
N ASN A 42 9.22 -9.87 -7.47
CA ASN A 42 9.00 -11.30 -7.26
C ASN A 42 9.16 -11.71 -5.79
N LYS A 43 10.12 -11.13 -5.06
CA LYS A 43 10.30 -11.38 -3.62
C LYS A 43 9.11 -10.90 -2.80
N LEU A 44 8.51 -9.75 -3.15
CA LEU A 44 7.34 -9.22 -2.46
C LEU A 44 6.08 -10.03 -2.78
N ILE A 45 5.90 -10.46 -4.03
CA ILE A 45 4.80 -11.35 -4.44
C ILE A 45 4.91 -12.71 -3.73
N LYS A 46 6.09 -13.33 -3.72
CA LYS A 46 6.32 -14.63 -3.05
C LYS A 46 6.07 -14.58 -1.54
N LYS A 47 6.20 -13.40 -0.93
CA LYS A 47 5.90 -13.18 0.49
C LYS A 47 4.47 -12.71 0.75
N HIS A 48 3.61 -12.75 -0.27
CA HIS A 48 2.22 -12.30 -0.21
C HIS A 48 2.06 -10.84 0.24
N PHE A 49 3.08 -10.00 0.02
CA PHE A 49 3.00 -8.57 0.34
C PHE A 49 2.51 -7.75 -0.83
N LEU A 50 2.85 -8.15 -2.07
CA LEU A 50 2.46 -7.41 -3.28
C LEU A 50 1.36 -8.15 -4.02
N PHE A 51 0.35 -7.39 -4.43
CA PHE A 51 -0.72 -7.82 -5.32
C PHE A 51 -0.18 -8.18 -6.72
N LYS A 52 -0.90 -9.05 -7.42
CA LYS A 52 -0.53 -9.51 -8.76
C LYS A 52 -1.22 -8.64 -9.81
N GLU A 53 -0.58 -8.53 -10.95
CA GLU A 53 -1.16 -7.91 -12.15
C GLU A 53 -2.04 -8.94 -12.89
N GLY A 54 -3.05 -8.45 -13.60
CA GLY A 54 -3.80 -9.27 -14.55
C GLY A 54 -4.99 -10.03 -13.96
N ASP A 55 -5.64 -9.50 -12.92
CA ASP A 55 -6.97 -10.00 -12.54
C ASP A 55 -7.96 -9.67 -13.67
N ARG A 56 -8.59 -10.70 -14.25
CA ARG A 56 -9.52 -10.55 -15.37
C ARG A 56 -10.73 -9.69 -15.02
N PHE A 57 -11.22 -9.76 -13.79
CA PHE A 57 -12.38 -9.01 -13.35
C PHE A 57 -12.05 -7.53 -13.17
N LEU A 58 -10.86 -7.23 -12.62
CA LEU A 58 -10.38 -5.84 -12.52
C LEU A 58 -10.10 -5.24 -13.89
N ASN A 59 -9.63 -6.04 -14.86
CA ASN A 59 -9.44 -5.60 -16.24
C ASN A 59 -10.78 -5.28 -16.92
N GLU A 60 -11.78 -6.15 -16.80
CA GLU A 60 -13.12 -5.92 -17.35
C GLU A 60 -13.79 -4.68 -16.74
N ALA A 61 -13.58 -4.45 -15.43
CA ALA A 61 -14.02 -3.25 -14.72
C ALA A 61 -13.19 -1.98 -15.03
N LYS A 62 -12.16 -2.09 -15.89
CA LYS A 62 -11.22 -1.01 -16.23
C LYS A 62 -10.46 -0.43 -15.02
N ALA A 63 -10.34 -1.18 -13.92
CA ALA A 63 -9.64 -0.79 -12.69
C ALA A 63 -8.11 -0.86 -12.82
N THR A 64 -7.60 -1.59 -13.82
CA THR A 64 -6.16 -1.76 -14.08
C THR A 64 -5.61 -0.81 -15.14
N ASN A 65 -6.40 0.18 -15.61
CA ASN A 65 -5.94 1.14 -16.61
C ASN A 65 -4.64 1.85 -16.19
N TYR A 66 -3.75 2.08 -17.17
CA TYR A 66 -2.45 2.73 -16.99
C TYR A 66 -1.46 2.02 -16.06
N TRP A 67 -1.64 0.71 -15.84
CA TRP A 67 -0.70 -0.07 -15.05
C TRP A 67 0.73 0.01 -15.61
N PRO A 68 1.79 0.13 -14.77
CA PRO A 68 1.82 0.18 -13.30
C PRO A 68 1.83 1.61 -12.71
N VAL A 69 1.46 2.63 -13.48
CA VAL A 69 1.63 4.04 -13.10
C VAL A 69 0.69 4.43 -11.96
N GLY A 70 1.22 5.21 -11.00
CA GLY A 70 0.49 5.68 -9.82
C GLY A 70 0.19 4.61 -8.77
N ARG A 71 0.78 3.41 -8.91
CA ARG A 71 0.54 2.26 -8.04
C ARG A 71 1.75 1.90 -7.22
N GLY A 72 1.54 1.34 -6.03
CA GLY A 72 2.64 0.93 -5.18
C GLY A 72 2.23 0.37 -3.84
N ILE A 73 3.26 0.11 -3.03
CA ILE A 73 3.10 -0.48 -1.70
C ILE A 73 3.95 0.27 -0.67
N TYR A 74 3.32 0.61 0.45
CA TYR A 74 4.03 0.96 1.68
C TYR A 74 4.19 -0.27 2.56
N LEU A 75 5.38 -0.48 3.12
CA LEU A 75 5.65 -1.59 4.04
C LEU A 75 6.42 -1.08 5.26
N ASN A 76 5.90 -1.32 6.46
CA ASN A 76 6.63 -1.02 7.69
C ASN A 76 7.85 -1.95 7.85
N LEU A 77 8.84 -1.53 8.64
CA LEU A 77 10.09 -2.27 8.82
C LEU A 77 9.87 -3.69 9.37
N LYS A 78 8.85 -3.85 10.23
CA LYS A 78 8.48 -5.14 10.82
C LYS A 78 7.66 -6.03 9.89
N LYS A 79 7.22 -5.52 8.74
CA LYS A 79 6.35 -6.23 7.76
C LYS A 79 5.04 -6.73 8.37
N THR A 80 4.50 -5.94 9.29
CA THR A 80 3.24 -6.20 9.99
C THR A 80 2.16 -5.17 9.68
N PHE A 81 2.52 -4.11 8.95
CA PHE A 81 1.60 -3.10 8.45
C PHE A 81 2.03 -2.72 7.04
N LEU A 82 1.08 -2.77 6.10
CA LEU A 82 1.31 -2.43 4.70
C LEU A 82 0.10 -1.70 4.12
N VAL A 83 0.34 -0.89 3.11
CA VAL A 83 -0.71 -0.13 2.41
C VAL A 83 -0.51 -0.32 0.92
N TRP A 84 -1.51 -0.86 0.23
CA TRP A 84 -1.55 -0.85 -1.23
C TRP A 84 -2.18 0.46 -1.70
N VAL A 85 -1.59 1.04 -2.74
CA VAL A 85 -2.06 2.29 -3.35
C VAL A 85 -2.48 1.99 -4.78
N ASN A 86 -3.73 2.34 -5.10
CA ASN A 86 -4.34 2.24 -6.43
C ASN A 86 -4.31 0.82 -7.03
N GLU A 87 -4.68 -0.18 -6.23
CA GLU A 87 -4.78 -1.56 -6.70
C GLU A 87 -6.15 -1.82 -7.30
N GLU A 88 -7.12 -2.19 -6.47
CA GLU A 88 -8.56 -2.16 -6.74
C GLU A 88 -9.17 -0.86 -6.20
N ASP A 89 -8.97 -0.60 -4.90
CA ASP A 89 -9.31 0.65 -4.23
C ASP A 89 -8.18 1.68 -4.32
N HIS A 90 -8.48 2.94 -4.00
CA HIS A 90 -7.45 3.98 -3.81
C HIS A 90 -6.42 3.53 -2.77
N LEU A 91 -6.88 2.96 -1.65
CA LEU A 91 -6.05 2.49 -0.54
C LEU A 91 -6.59 1.20 0.05
N ARG A 92 -5.70 0.23 0.28
CA ARG A 92 -5.99 -0.94 1.12
C ARG A 92 -4.97 -1.03 2.24
N LEU A 93 -5.41 -0.79 3.47
CA LEU A 93 -4.58 -0.87 4.68
C LEU A 93 -4.67 -2.28 5.25
N ILE A 94 -3.51 -2.90 5.45
CA ILE A 94 -3.42 -4.29 5.93
C ILE A 94 -2.53 -4.31 7.17
N SER A 95 -3.04 -4.87 8.26
CA SER A 95 -2.30 -5.17 9.47
C SER A 95 -2.31 -6.67 9.68
N MET A 96 -1.13 -7.27 9.84
CA MET A 96 -0.99 -8.73 9.95
C MET A 96 0.20 -9.11 10.83
N GLU A 97 0.12 -10.23 11.53
CA GLU A 97 1.26 -10.87 12.18
C GLU A 97 1.00 -12.38 12.31
N LYS A 98 2.05 -13.17 12.57
CA LYS A 98 1.88 -14.60 12.86
C LYS A 98 1.25 -14.78 14.25
N GLY A 99 0.46 -15.85 14.41
CA GLY A 99 -0.25 -16.15 15.65
C GLY A 99 -1.63 -15.49 15.72
N GLY A 100 -2.30 -15.63 16.87
CA GLY A 100 -3.71 -15.25 17.05
C GLY A 100 -3.94 -13.95 17.84
N ASN A 101 -2.96 -13.06 17.96
CA ASN A 101 -3.14 -11.81 18.74
C ASN A 101 -3.91 -10.75 17.94
N VAL A 102 -5.22 -10.98 17.78
CA VAL A 102 -6.13 -10.10 17.03
C VAL A 102 -6.15 -8.69 17.63
N GLY A 103 -6.12 -8.56 18.96
CA GLY A 103 -6.14 -7.26 19.64
C GLY A 103 -4.95 -6.36 19.24
N LYS A 104 -3.74 -6.93 19.11
CA LYS A 104 -2.57 -6.19 18.66
C LYS A 104 -2.61 -5.85 17.17
N VAL A 105 -3.09 -6.78 16.33
CA VAL A 105 -3.31 -6.53 14.89
C VAL A 105 -4.28 -5.38 14.68
N PHE A 106 -5.40 -5.39 15.40
CA PHE A 106 -6.46 -4.40 15.31
C PHE A 106 -6.01 -3.03 15.84
N LYS A 107 -5.34 -2.98 17.01
CA LYS A 107 -4.75 -1.72 17.54
C LYS A 107 -3.79 -1.06 16.55
N ARG A 108 -2.96 -1.85 15.86
CA ARG A 108 -2.05 -1.35 14.83
C ARG A 108 -2.79 -0.84 13.58
N LEU A 109 -3.89 -1.50 13.19
CA LEU A 109 -4.73 -1.04 12.09
C LEU A 109 -5.40 0.29 12.42
N ILE A 110 -6.02 0.42 13.60
CA ILE A 110 -6.63 1.68 14.08
C ILE A 110 -5.60 2.82 14.07
N LEU A 111 -4.40 2.57 14.59
CA LEU A 111 -3.33 3.56 14.56
C LEU A 111 -2.98 3.97 13.13
N GLY A 112 -2.88 3.01 12.20
CA GLY A 112 -2.63 3.29 10.79
C GLY A 112 -3.72 4.15 10.14
N VAL A 113 -5.00 3.82 10.38
CA VAL A 113 -6.16 4.55 9.86
C VAL A 113 -6.16 5.98 10.38
N LYS A 114 -6.15 6.19 11.70
CA LYS A 114 -6.19 7.52 12.32
C LYS A 114 -5.10 8.44 11.79
N MET A 115 -3.87 7.92 11.67
CA MET A 115 -2.73 8.71 11.20
C MET A 115 -2.81 9.10 9.72
N ILE A 116 -3.50 8.30 8.91
CA ILE A 116 -3.76 8.63 7.51
C ILE A 116 -4.93 9.61 7.43
N GLU A 117 -6.04 9.35 8.12
CA GLU A 117 -7.24 10.21 8.12
C GLU A 117 -6.91 11.66 8.51
N GLU A 118 -6.19 11.89 9.61
CA GLU A 118 -5.77 13.23 10.05
C GLU A 118 -4.93 14.01 9.03
N LYS A 119 -4.48 13.37 7.95
CA LYS A 119 -3.53 13.92 6.98
C LYS A 119 -4.05 13.84 5.54
N VAL A 120 -5.19 13.17 5.32
CA VAL A 120 -5.91 13.12 4.03
C VAL A 120 -6.88 14.29 3.90
N VAL A 121 -7.42 14.79 5.01
CA VAL A 121 -8.24 16.01 5.10
C VAL A 121 -7.39 17.25 4.86
#